data_AF-A0A268FEG8-F1
#
_entry.id   AF-A0A268FEG8-F1
#
_cell.length_a   1.000
_cell.length_b   1.000
_cell.length_c   1.000
_cell.angle_alpha   90.00
_cell.angle_beta   90.00
_cell.angle_gamma   90.00
#
_symmetry.space_group_name_H-M   'P 1'
#
loop_
_entity.id
_entity.type
_entity.pdbx_description
1 polymer ?
#
loop_
_entity_poly.entity_id
_entity_poly.type
_entity_poly.pdbx_seq_one_letter_code
_entity_poly.pdbx_strand_id
1 'polypeptide(L)'
;MLEVKVTKNDNKLQIKWQLCTIEIPLSDITAVANDETYAGKEITGIRIGFPYGNTDRVLIHTKTDHYIIFTSSGNLKDKITDLIKEE
;
A
#
# COMPACT_ATOMS: atom_id res chain seq x y z
N MET A 1 9.63 1.29 -15.85
CA MET A 1 8.28 0.81 -15.48
C MET A 1 7.74 1.79 -14.45
N LEU A 2 6.45 2.16 -14.52
CA LEU A 2 5.86 3.03 -13.52
C LEU A 2 5.48 2.16 -12.32
N GLU A 3 6.17 2.35 -11.21
CA GLU A 3 5.99 1.59 -9.97
C GLU A 3 5.45 2.50 -8.87
N VAL A 4 4.63 1.95 -7.98
CA VAL A 4 4.15 2.66 -6.79
C VAL A 4 5.31 2.89 -5.84
N LYS A 5 5.55 4.14 -5.45
CA LYS A 5 6.60 4.49 -4.51
C LYS A 5 5.99 4.76 -3.14
N VAL A 6 6.59 4.18 -2.12
CA VAL A 6 6.20 4.41 -0.73
C VAL A 6 7.38 4.94 0.06
N THR A 7 7.15 6.03 0.79
CA THR A 7 8.10 6.74 1.64
C THR A 7 7.41 7.20 2.92
N LYS A 8 8.15 7.38 4.01
CA LYS A 8 7.66 8.06 5.22
C LYS A 8 7.97 9.54 5.12
N ASN A 9 7.02 10.38 5.54
CA ASN A 9 7.22 11.81 5.75
C ASN A 9 6.60 12.18 7.08
N ASP A 10 7.43 12.55 8.07
CA ASP A 10 7.04 12.74 9.46
C ASP A 10 6.20 11.55 9.98
N ASN A 11 4.96 11.81 10.40
CA ASN A 11 4.01 10.82 10.90
C ASN A 11 3.01 10.36 9.83
N LYS A 12 3.37 10.42 8.55
CA LYS A 12 2.53 9.98 7.45
C LYS A 12 3.26 9.01 6.52
N LEU A 13 2.54 7.98 6.08
CA LEU A 13 2.93 7.16 4.95
C LEU A 13 2.54 7.89 3.67
N GLN A 14 3.52 8.21 2.83
CA GLN A 14 3.32 8.84 1.54
C GLN A 14 3.40 7.80 0.44
N ILE A 15 2.32 7.67 -0.33
CA ILE A 15 2.21 6.77 -1.48
C ILE A 15 2.15 7.64 -2.74
N LYS A 16 3.13 7.49 -3.63
CA LYS A 16 3.20 8.20 -4.90
C LYS A 16 2.89 7.23 -6.04
N TRP A 17 1.93 7.62 -6.87
CA TRP A 17 1.55 6.89 -8.06
C TRP A 17 1.25 7.85 -9.20
N GLN A 18 2.00 7.76 -10.30
CA GLN A 18 1.89 8.70 -11.42
C GLN A 18 1.98 10.16 -10.93
N LEU A 19 0.94 10.95 -11.16
CA LEU A 19 0.83 12.35 -10.74
C LEU A 19 0.09 12.51 -9.40
N CYS A 20 -0.32 11.41 -8.77
CA CYS A 20 -1.06 11.42 -7.52
C CYS A 20 -0.13 11.14 -6.33
N THR A 21 -0.36 11.87 -5.24
CA THR A 21 0.25 11.63 -3.93
C THR A 21 -0.86 11.43 -2.92
N ILE A 22 -0.80 10.32 -2.20
CA ILE A 22 -1.73 9.96 -1.14
C ILE A 22 -0.93 9.96 0.16
N GLU A 23 -1.47 10.59 1.20
CA GLU A 23 -0.86 10.63 2.52
C GLU A 23 -1.80 9.99 3.53
N ILE A 24 -1.30 8.98 4.23
CA ILE A 24 -2.03 8.25 5.26
C ILE A 24 -1.33 8.50 6.59
N PRO A 25 -2.00 9.06 7.61
CA PRO A 25 -1.42 9.16 8.95
C PRO A 25 -1.04 7.77 9.47
N LEU A 26 0.18 7.62 10.01
CA LEU A 26 0.64 6.32 10.54
C LEU A 26 -0.26 5.84 11.69
N SER A 27 -0.79 6.77 12.48
CA SER A 27 -1.73 6.51 13.57
C SER A 27 -3.09 5.96 13.10
N ASP A 28 -3.41 6.07 11.81
CA ASP A 28 -4.65 5.55 11.24
C ASP A 28 -4.46 4.19 10.59
N ILE A 29 -3.22 3.75 10.34
CA ILE A 29 -2.93 2.42 9.82
C ILE A 29 -3.14 1.38 10.92
N THR A 30 -4.05 0.45 10.69
CA THR A 30 -4.38 -0.61 11.64
C THR A 30 -3.76 -1.95 11.26
N ALA A 31 -3.55 -2.21 9.97
CA ALA A 31 -2.89 -3.42 9.49
C ALA A 31 -2.27 -3.23 8.09
N VAL A 32 -1.23 -4.01 7.81
CA VAL A 32 -0.59 -4.12 6.49
C VAL A 32 -0.35 -5.60 6.19
N ALA A 33 -0.85 -6.09 5.05
CA ALA A 33 -0.78 -7.50 4.69
C ALA A 33 -0.59 -7.70 3.17
N ASN A 34 -0.05 -8.85 2.78
CA ASN A 34 -0.11 -9.28 1.38
C ASN A 34 -1.46 -9.94 1.09
N ASP A 35 -2.01 -9.71 -0.09
CA ASP A 35 -3.15 -10.49 -0.58
C ASP A 35 -2.65 -11.72 -1.34
N GLU A 36 -2.68 -12.87 -0.67
CA GLU A 36 -2.21 -14.15 -1.19
C GLU A 36 -3.26 -14.88 -2.06
N THR A 37 -4.45 -14.33 -2.20
CA THR A 37 -5.47 -14.96 -3.05
C THR A 37 -5.21 -14.66 -4.52
N TYR A 38 -5.61 -15.54 -5.43
CA TYR A 38 -5.45 -15.29 -6.87
C TYR A 38 -6.37 -14.14 -7.35
N ALA A 39 -7.65 -14.17 -6.96
CA ALA A 39 -8.65 -13.19 -7.40
C ALA A 39 -8.62 -11.87 -6.60
N GLY A 40 -8.02 -11.86 -5.41
CA GLY A 40 -8.10 -10.76 -4.47
C GLY A 40 -9.17 -11.03 -3.42
N LYS A 41 -8.79 -10.95 -2.15
CA LYS A 41 -9.70 -11.20 -1.01
C LYS A 41 -10.59 -9.99 -0.76
N GLU A 42 -10.03 -8.80 -1.00
CA GLU A 42 -10.68 -7.53 -0.71
C GLU A 42 -11.17 -6.87 -1.99
N ILE A 43 -12.48 -6.82 -2.15
CA ILE A 43 -13.13 -6.31 -3.36
C ILE A 43 -13.27 -4.78 -3.30
N THR A 44 -13.41 -4.24 -2.09
CA THR A 44 -13.67 -2.84 -1.79
C THR A 44 -12.43 -2.16 -1.22
N GLY A 45 -11.95 -1.13 -1.91
CA GLY A 45 -10.79 -0.36 -1.46
C GLY A 45 -10.26 0.54 -2.56
N ILE A 46 -9.50 1.57 -2.17
CA ILE A 46 -8.83 2.48 -3.08
C ILE A 46 -7.69 1.73 -3.76
N ARG A 47 -7.79 1.56 -5.08
CA ARG A 47 -6.85 0.80 -5.90
C ARG A 47 -5.74 1.71 -6.42
N ILE A 48 -4.50 1.38 -6.12
CA ILE A 48 -3.30 2.17 -6.47
C ILE A 48 -2.33 1.28 -7.25
N GLY A 49 -1.81 1.76 -8.38
CA GLY A 49 -0.97 0.95 -9.27
C GLY A 49 -1.75 0.37 -10.45
N PHE A 50 -1.12 -0.54 -11.19
CA PHE A 50 -1.78 -1.23 -12.29
C PHE A 50 -2.43 -2.53 -11.80
N PRO A 51 -3.77 -2.66 -11.85
CA PRO A 51 -4.46 -3.87 -11.39
C PRO A 51 -4.20 -5.10 -12.27
N TYR A 52 -3.75 -4.87 -13.51
CA TYR A 52 -3.35 -5.91 -14.46
C TYR A 52 -1.85 -5.77 -14.72
N GLY A 53 -1.13 -6.90 -14.73
CA GLY A 53 0.32 -6.94 -15.00
C GLY A 53 1.21 -6.89 -13.76
N ASN A 54 0.64 -6.76 -12.57
CA ASN A 54 1.32 -6.96 -11.29
C ASN A 54 0.86 -8.28 -10.67
N THR A 55 1.80 -9.04 -10.10
CA THR A 55 1.51 -10.34 -9.46
C THR A 55 1.16 -10.18 -7.98
N ASP A 56 1.65 -9.11 -7.35
CA ASP A 56 1.54 -8.92 -5.91
C ASP A 56 0.59 -7.78 -5.57
N ARG A 57 -0.01 -7.90 -4.39
CA ARG A 57 -0.92 -6.92 -3.81
C ARG A 57 -0.62 -6.73 -2.35
N VAL A 58 -0.48 -5.47 -1.95
CA VAL A 58 -0.38 -5.09 -0.54
C VAL A 58 -1.66 -4.37 -0.13
N LEU A 59 -2.29 -4.89 0.92
CA LEU A 59 -3.45 -4.32 1.57
C LEU A 59 -2.99 -3.44 2.73
N ILE A 60 -3.47 -2.20 2.77
CA ILE A 60 -3.32 -1.30 3.90
C ILE A 60 -4.71 -1.01 4.45
N HIS A 61 -4.97 -1.48 5.67
CA HIS A 61 -6.18 -1.15 6.40
C HIS A 61 -5.94 0.09 7.24
N THR A 62 -6.85 1.04 7.13
CA THR A 62 -6.91 2.19 8.02
C THR A 62 -8.22 2.19 8.80
N LYS A 63 -8.38 3.12 9.75
CA LYS A 63 -9.62 3.27 10.52
C LYS A 63 -10.85 3.58 9.65
N THR A 64 -10.68 4.27 8.52
CA THR A 64 -11.78 4.73 7.67
C THR A 64 -11.83 4.03 6.32
N ASP A 65 -10.67 3.80 5.71
CA ASP A 65 -10.54 3.32 4.34
C ASP A 65 -9.58 2.14 4.21
N HIS A 66 -9.66 1.45 3.09
CA HIS A 66 -8.79 0.33 2.75
C HIS A 66 -8.12 0.60 1.41
N TYR A 67 -6.82 0.37 1.34
CA TYR A 67 -6.02 0.62 0.14
C TYR A 67 -5.45 -0.69 -0.39
N ILE A 68 -5.54 -0.88 -1.70
CA ILE A 68 -5.01 -2.04 -2.41
C ILE A 68 -3.93 -1.53 -3.34
N ILE A 69 -2.67 -1.81 -3.01
CA ILE A 69 -1.52 -1.44 -3.82
C ILE A 69 -1.13 -2.62 -4.70
N PHE A 70 -1.21 -2.43 -6.01
CA PHE A 70 -0.74 -3.39 -6.99
C PHE A 70 0.74 -3.15 -7.28
N THR A 71 1.55 -4.17 -7.09
CA THR A 71 3.00 -4.11 -7.22
C THR A 71 3.57 -5.41 -7.78
N SER A 72 4.75 -5.34 -8.38
CA SER A 72 5.57 -6.52 -8.72
C SER A 72 6.75 -6.66 -7.76
N SER A 73 6.76 -5.83 -6.70
CA SER A 73 7.79 -5.83 -5.68
C SER A 73 7.30 -6.59 -4.44
N GLY A 74 7.71 -7.84 -4.33
CA GLY A 74 7.31 -8.74 -3.25
C GLY A 74 7.74 -8.29 -1.85
N ASN A 75 8.64 -7.32 -1.72
CA ASN A 75 9.10 -6.78 -0.44
C ASN A 75 8.36 -5.51 0.01
N LEU A 76 7.37 -5.03 -0.75
CA LEU A 76 6.71 -3.76 -0.46
C LEU A 76 6.01 -3.74 0.91
N LYS A 77 5.37 -4.85 1.30
CA LYS A 77 4.71 -4.97 2.61
C LYS A 77 5.72 -4.84 3.76
N ASP A 78 6.87 -5.49 3.66
CA ASP A 78 7.90 -5.41 4.70
C ASP A 78 8.47 -4.00 4.76
N LYS A 79 8.75 -3.38 3.60
CA LYS A 79 9.17 -1.97 3.53
C LYS A 79 8.17 -1.02 4.22
N ILE A 80 6.86 -1.18 3.97
CA ILE A 80 5.85 -0.36 4.64
C ILE A 80 5.86 -0.60 6.14
N THR A 81 5.97 -1.87 6.55
CA THR A 81 6.01 -2.25 7.97
C THR A 81 7.22 -1.65 8.69
N ASP A 82 8.38 -1.63 8.04
CA ASP A 82 9.60 -1.03 8.59
C ASP A 82 9.44 0.49 8.76
N LEU A 83 8.89 1.18 7.76
CA LEU A 83 8.60 2.62 7.84
C LEU A 83 7.62 2.97 8.97
N ILE A 84 6.66 2.09 9.26
CA ILE A 84 5.71 2.29 10.37
C ILE A 84 6.42 2.11 11.72
N LYS A 85 7.39 1.19 11.83
CA LYS A 85 8.09 0.85 13.08
C LYS A 85 9.25 1.77 13.46
N GLU A 86 9.78 2.54 12.52
CA GLU A 86 10.82 3.56 12.80
C GLU A 86 10.23 4.69 13.67
N GLU A 87 10.05 4.47 14.97
CA GLU A 87 9.82 5.49 16.01
C GLU A 87 11.11 5.91 16.69
#